data_AF-A0A674AS21-F1
#
_entry.id   AF-A0A674AS21-F1
#
_cell.length_a   1.000
_cell.length_b   1.000
_cell.length_c   1.000
_cell.angle_alpha   90.00
_cell.angle_beta   90.00
_cell.angle_gamma   90.00
#
_symmetry.space_group_name_H-M   'P 1'
#
loop_
_entity.id
_entity.type
_entity.pdbx_description
1 polymer ?
#
loop_
_entity_poly.entity_id
_entity_poly.type
_entity_poly.pdbx_seq_one_letter_code
_entity_poly.pdbx_strand_id
1 'polypeptide(L)'
;MTSRYLLNITVKQHPGTNDMTSRYLLNIPVKQHPGTNDMTSRYLLNITVKQHPGTNDMTSRYLLNIPVKQHPGTNDMTSRYLLNITVKQHPGTNDMTSRYLLNITVKQHPGTNDMTSRYLLNIPVKQHPGTNDMTSRYLLNIPVKQHPGTNDMTSRYLLNIPVKQHPGTNDMTSRYLLNIPVKQHPGTNDMTSRYLLNIPVKQHPGTNDMTSRYLLNITDDNIPTSHFRSYSH
;
A
#
# COMPACT_ATOMS: atom_id res chain seq x y z
N MET A 1 -2.90 13.17 27.26
CA MET A 1 -2.05 14.37 27.45
C MET A 1 -2.38 15.42 26.39
N THR A 2 -2.58 16.68 26.80
CA THR A 2 -2.91 17.78 25.87
C THR A 2 -1.90 18.91 26.00
N SER A 3 -1.19 19.23 24.91
CA SER A 3 -0.24 20.35 24.85
C SER A 3 -0.25 20.99 23.46
N ARG A 4 0.19 22.24 23.34
CA ARG A 4 0.34 22.89 22.03
C ARG A 4 1.53 22.32 21.25
N TYR A 5 2.59 21.92 21.94
CA TYR A 5 3.80 21.33 21.36
C TYR A 5 4.25 20.16 22.22
N LEU A 6 4.54 19.03 21.59
CA LEU A 6 5.09 17.83 22.19
C LEU A 6 6.34 17.44 21.37
N LEU A 7 7.50 17.58 21.98
CA LEU A 7 8.81 17.41 21.33
C LEU A 7 9.63 16.35 22.04
N ASN A 8 10.23 15.43 21.27
CA ASN A 8 11.17 14.41 21.76
C ASN A 8 10.59 13.54 22.88
N ILE A 9 9.31 13.18 22.78
CA ILE A 9 8.64 12.37 23.79
C ILE A 9 8.85 10.90 23.49
N THR A 10 9.40 10.17 24.45
CA THR A 10 9.39 8.70 24.39
C THR A 10 8.18 8.19 25.14
N VAL A 11 7.30 7.48 24.44
CA VAL A 11 6.19 6.77 25.07
C VAL A 11 6.61 5.32 25.22
N LYS A 12 6.78 4.86 26.47
CA LYS A 12 7.01 3.45 26.84
C LYS A 12 5.79 2.97 27.63
N GLN A 13 5.22 1.83 27.25
CA GLN A 13 4.02 1.28 27.90
C GLN A 13 4.22 -0.18 28.35
N HIS A 14 3.63 -0.49 29.51
CA HIS A 14 3.08 -1.78 29.95
C HIS A 14 1.53 -1.67 29.90
N PRO A 15 0.72 -2.72 30.09
CA PRO A 15 -0.64 -2.76 29.55
C PRO A 15 -1.54 -1.55 29.86
N GLY A 16 -2.15 -0.95 28.81
CA GLY A 16 -3.01 0.23 28.97
C GLY A 16 -3.41 0.96 27.69
N THR A 17 -4.12 2.09 27.87
CA THR A 17 -4.56 3.01 26.80
C THR A 17 -3.89 4.37 26.97
N ASN A 18 -3.45 5.00 25.89
CA ASN A 18 -2.84 6.33 25.92
C ASN A 18 -3.33 7.24 24.81
N ASP A 19 -3.84 8.41 25.20
CA ASP A 19 -4.35 9.41 24.26
C ASP A 19 -3.48 10.67 24.30
N MET A 20 -2.97 11.06 23.14
CA MET A 20 -2.19 12.30 22.98
C MET A 20 -2.85 13.20 21.95
N THR A 21 -3.14 14.43 22.38
CA THR A 21 -3.65 15.48 21.49
C THR A 21 -2.71 16.69 21.52
N SER A 22 -2.21 17.09 20.36
CA SER A 22 -1.35 18.28 20.25
C SER A 22 -1.51 19.00 18.93
N ARG A 23 -1.02 20.24 18.82
CA ARG A 23 -0.91 20.89 17.52
C ARG A 23 0.31 20.38 16.75
N TYR A 24 1.39 20.06 17.47
CA TYR A 24 2.65 19.57 16.93
C TYR A 24 3.18 18.41 17.78
N LEU A 25 3.43 17.28 17.13
CA LEU A 25 4.12 16.10 17.67
C LEU A 25 5.37 15.87 16.82
N LEU A 26 6.54 15.99 17.42
CA LEU A 26 7.83 15.90 16.74
C LEU A 26 8.76 14.90 17.46
N ASN A 27 9.36 13.99 16.69
CA ASN A 27 10.33 13.00 17.14
C ASN A 27 9.80 12.15 18.30
N ILE A 28 8.72 11.41 18.03
CA ILE A 28 8.05 10.59 19.04
C ILE A 28 8.41 9.13 18.80
N PRO A 29 9.40 8.56 19.52
CA PRO A 29 9.57 7.12 19.60
C PRO A 29 8.50 6.54 20.53
N VAL A 30 7.57 5.79 19.96
CA VAL A 30 6.59 4.99 20.70
C VAL A 30 7.09 3.56 20.73
N LYS A 31 7.26 2.98 21.92
CA LYS A 31 7.57 1.57 22.13
C LYS A 31 6.49 0.95 23.03
N GLN A 32 5.81 -0.10 22.56
CA GLN A 32 4.73 -0.72 23.34
C GLN A 32 4.99 -2.18 23.71
N HIS A 33 4.45 -2.53 24.87
CA HIS A 33 3.96 -3.84 25.32
C HIS A 33 2.44 -3.69 25.57
N PRO A 34 1.63 -4.76 25.69
CA PRO A 34 0.31 -4.79 25.04
C PRO A 34 -0.65 -3.63 25.32
N GLY A 35 -1.21 -2.93 24.33
CA GLY A 35 -2.09 -1.78 24.60
C GLY A 35 -2.67 -1.05 23.39
N THR A 36 -3.36 0.07 23.65
CA THR A 36 -3.97 0.96 22.64
C THR A 36 -3.37 2.38 22.74
N ASN A 37 -3.11 3.04 21.62
CA ASN A 37 -2.61 4.41 21.63
C ASN A 37 -3.21 5.28 20.52
N ASP A 38 -3.77 6.40 20.91
CA ASP A 38 -4.44 7.33 20.01
C ASP A 38 -3.68 8.66 19.97
N MET A 39 -3.22 9.04 18.78
CA MET A 39 -2.50 10.29 18.53
C MET A 39 -3.28 11.17 17.58
N THR A 40 -3.69 12.34 18.07
CA THR A 40 -4.32 13.37 17.24
C THR A 40 -3.45 14.61 17.16
N SER A 41 -3.12 15.04 15.94
CA SER A 41 -2.36 16.28 15.73
C SER A 41 -2.71 17.06 14.47
N ARG A 42 -2.23 18.30 14.35
CA ARG A 42 -2.15 18.93 13.03
C ARG A 42 -0.89 18.48 12.29
N TYR A 43 0.23 18.36 13.00
CA TYR A 43 1.51 17.97 12.42
C TYR A 43 2.13 16.84 13.24
N LEU A 44 2.46 15.76 12.55
CA LEU A 44 3.10 14.56 13.05
C LEU A 44 4.39 14.36 12.23
N LEU A 45 5.55 14.54 12.86
CA LEU A 45 6.83 14.50 12.16
C LEU A 45 7.79 13.54 12.88
N ASN A 46 8.39 12.62 12.11
CA ASN A 46 9.39 11.66 12.57
C ASN A 46 8.90 10.79 13.73
N ILE A 47 7.73 10.18 13.60
CA ILE A 47 7.26 9.21 14.59
C ILE A 47 7.82 7.83 14.24
N THR A 48 8.52 7.23 15.19
CA THR A 48 8.89 5.83 15.12
C THR A 48 8.02 5.06 16.08
N VAL A 49 7.09 4.28 15.55
CA VAL A 49 6.28 3.37 16.37
C VAL A 49 6.89 1.97 16.27
N LYS A 50 7.22 1.38 17.42
CA LYS A 50 7.64 -0.01 17.57
C LYS A 50 6.64 -0.73 18.48
N GLN A 51 5.89 -1.68 17.94
CA GLN A 51 4.86 -2.39 18.69
C GLN A 51 5.24 -3.82 19.08
N HIS A 52 4.75 -4.23 20.24
CA HIS A 52 4.50 -5.61 20.69
C HIS A 52 3.05 -5.65 21.23
N PRO A 53 2.28 -6.74 21.01
CA PRO A 53 0.84 -6.81 20.73
C PRO A 53 -0.04 -5.57 20.99
N GLY A 54 -0.55 -4.85 19.98
CA GLY A 54 -1.43 -3.69 20.27
C GLY A 54 -2.08 -2.98 19.08
N THR A 55 -2.87 -1.94 19.38
CA THR A 55 -3.56 -1.07 18.42
C THR A 55 -3.02 0.36 18.50
N ASN A 56 -2.85 1.03 17.36
CA ASN A 56 -2.42 2.43 17.34
C ASN A 56 -3.12 3.23 16.25
N ASP A 57 -3.78 4.30 16.67
CA ASP A 57 -4.53 5.16 15.77
C ASP A 57 -3.87 6.54 15.69
N MET A 58 -3.50 6.95 14.49
CA MET A 58 -2.89 8.25 14.22
C MET A 58 -3.77 9.07 13.30
N THR A 59 -4.30 10.16 13.83
CA THR A 59 -5.03 11.15 13.05
C THR A 59 -4.24 12.45 12.94
N SER A 60 -3.92 12.87 11.71
CA SER A 60 -3.22 14.15 11.50
C SER A 60 -3.66 14.91 10.26
N ARG A 61 -3.32 16.20 10.19
CA ARG A 61 -3.37 16.93 8.91
C ARG A 61 -2.11 16.67 8.08
N TYR A 62 -0.96 16.52 8.74
CA TYR A 62 0.35 16.25 8.14
C TYR A 62 1.03 15.10 8.89
N LEU A 63 1.30 13.97 8.22
CA LEU A 63 2.20 12.89 8.69
C LEU A 63 3.40 12.82 7.76
N LEU A 64 4.60 12.94 8.34
CA LEU A 64 5.86 12.94 7.58
C LEU A 64 6.91 12.04 8.25
N ASN A 65 7.56 11.22 7.44
CA ASN A 65 8.67 10.33 7.82
C ASN A 65 8.29 9.39 8.96
N ILE A 66 7.34 8.49 8.70
CA ILE A 66 6.85 7.57 9.72
C ILE A 66 7.38 6.16 9.42
N PRO A 67 8.47 5.73 10.07
CA PRO A 67 8.84 4.33 10.12
C PRO A 67 7.95 3.59 11.13
N VAL A 68 7.07 2.75 10.61
CA VAL A 68 6.24 1.85 11.42
C VAL A 68 6.89 0.48 11.42
N LYS A 69 7.21 -0.04 12.61
CA LYS A 69 7.64 -1.43 12.83
C LYS A 69 6.68 -2.12 13.77
N GLN A 70 6.04 -3.20 13.32
CA GLN A 70 5.06 -3.93 14.12
C GLN A 70 5.46 -5.37 14.37
N HIS A 71 5.13 -5.85 15.57
CA HIS A 71 5.12 -7.24 15.98
C HIS A 71 3.85 -7.48 16.81
N PRO A 72 3.06 -8.51 16.49
CA PRO A 72 1.59 -8.51 16.33
C PRO A 72 0.85 -7.17 16.54
N GLY A 73 -0.02 -6.71 15.63
CA GLY A 73 -0.89 -5.58 15.95
C GLY A 73 -1.67 -4.94 14.79
N THR A 74 -2.44 -3.92 15.13
CA THR A 74 -3.25 -3.10 14.20
C THR A 74 -2.74 -1.66 14.23
N ASN A 75 -2.70 -0.99 13.09
CA ASN A 75 -2.36 0.43 13.04
C ASN A 75 -3.14 1.17 11.97
N ASP A 76 -3.83 2.22 12.40
CA ASP A 76 -4.67 3.01 11.54
C ASP A 76 -4.09 4.42 11.42
N MET A 77 -3.81 4.84 10.19
CA MET A 77 -3.30 6.18 9.89
C MET A 77 -4.29 6.93 9.02
N THR A 78 -4.86 7.99 9.58
CA THR A 78 -5.77 8.89 8.87
C THR A 78 -5.17 10.28 8.72
N SER A 79 -5.04 10.79 7.50
CA SER A 79 -4.61 12.17 7.28
C SER A 79 -4.97 12.78 5.93
N ARG A 80 -4.67 14.06 5.74
CA ARG A 80 -4.73 14.66 4.40
C ARG A 80 -3.49 14.34 3.57
N TYR A 81 -2.33 14.26 4.23
CA TYR A 81 -1.04 14.05 3.59
C TYR A 81 -0.22 13.03 4.41
N LEU A 82 0.16 11.93 3.75
CA LEU A 82 1.12 10.95 4.22
C LEU A 82 2.32 10.99 3.28
N LEU A 83 3.49 11.31 3.83
CA LEU A 83 4.72 11.46 3.06
C LEU A 83 5.85 10.64 3.67
N ASN A 84 6.54 9.87 2.83
CA ASN A 84 7.72 9.06 3.20
C ASN A 84 7.43 8.09 4.34
N ILE A 85 6.38 7.29 4.19
CA ILE A 85 6.02 6.27 5.18
C ILE A 85 6.75 4.98 4.82
N THR A 86 7.38 4.35 5.81
CA THR A 86 7.95 3.01 5.65
C THR A 86 7.26 2.09 6.63
N VAL A 87 6.47 1.17 6.10
CA VAL A 87 5.81 0.15 6.91
C VAL A 87 6.61 -1.14 6.79
N LYS A 88 7.05 -1.67 7.94
CA LYS A 88 7.64 -3.00 8.08
C LYS A 88 6.82 -3.77 9.10
N GLN A 89 6.11 -4.81 8.68
CA GLN A 89 5.33 -5.63 9.61
C GLN A 89 5.88 -7.04 9.76
N HIS A 90 5.55 -7.61 10.91
CA HIS A 90 5.65 -9.00 11.27
C HIS A 90 4.44 -9.31 12.16
N PRO A 91 3.65 -10.36 11.84
CA PRO A 91 2.17 -10.38 11.89
C PRO A 91 1.41 -9.06 12.14
N GLY A 92 0.51 -8.61 11.25
CA GLY A 92 -0.35 -7.46 11.58
C GLY A 92 -1.28 -6.98 10.48
N THR A 93 -2.06 -5.94 10.83
CA THR A 93 -2.95 -5.19 9.93
C THR A 93 -2.55 -3.71 9.96
N ASN A 94 -2.54 -3.04 8.80
CA ASN A 94 -2.34 -1.59 8.76
C ASN A 94 -3.19 -0.94 7.70
N ASP A 95 -3.96 0.06 8.15
CA ASP A 95 -4.89 0.78 7.31
C ASP A 95 -4.43 2.22 7.18
N MET A 96 -4.22 2.67 5.95
CA MET A 96 -3.84 4.05 5.65
C MET A 96 -4.91 4.72 4.82
N THR A 97 -5.57 5.70 5.40
CA THR A 97 -6.51 6.56 4.71
C THR A 97 -5.92 7.96 4.55
N SER A 98 -5.70 8.38 3.31
CA SER A 98 -5.23 9.74 3.04
C SER A 98 -5.86 10.40 1.83
N ARG A 99 -5.75 11.71 1.74
CA ARG A 99 -6.04 12.41 0.48
C ARG A 99 -4.91 12.25 -0.53
N TYR A 100 -3.67 12.17 -0.03
CA TYR A 100 -2.44 11.97 -0.78
C TYR A 100 -1.50 11.03 -0.01
N LEU A 101 -1.05 9.96 -0.65
CA LEU A 101 0.07 9.14 -0.19
C LEU A 101 1.22 9.26 -1.18
N LEU A 102 2.40 9.64 -0.68
CA LEU A 102 3.59 9.84 -1.49
C LEU A 102 4.79 9.12 -0.87
N ASN A 103 5.52 8.37 -1.71
CA ASN A 103 6.75 7.66 -1.35
C ASN A 103 6.52 6.68 -0.18
N ILE A 104 5.55 5.78 -0.32
CA ILE A 104 5.23 4.79 0.70
C ILE A 104 5.95 3.49 0.35
N THR A 105 6.83 3.03 1.23
CA THR A 105 7.45 1.72 1.09
C THR A 105 6.75 0.75 2.02
N VAL A 106 6.13 -0.27 1.44
CA VAL A 106 5.49 -1.34 2.19
C VAL A 106 6.36 -2.59 2.08
N LYS A 107 6.82 -3.11 3.23
CA LYS A 107 7.50 -4.41 3.34
C LYS A 107 6.71 -5.27 4.32
N GLN A 108 6.00 -6.26 3.80
CA GLN A 108 5.21 -7.17 4.61
C GLN A 108 5.93 -8.50 4.86
N HIS A 109 5.77 -9.01 6.08
CA HIS A 109 5.99 -10.39 6.49
C HIS A 109 4.89 -10.70 7.51
N PRO A 110 4.26 -11.87 7.43
CA PRO A 110 2.86 -12.00 7.06
C PRO A 110 1.87 -10.97 7.63
N GLY A 111 0.92 -10.48 6.82
CA GLY A 111 -0.05 -9.48 7.27
C GLY A 111 -0.94 -8.91 6.16
N THR A 112 -1.83 -7.99 6.54
CA THR A 112 -2.76 -7.27 5.67
C THR A 112 -2.43 -5.78 5.67
N ASN A 113 -2.51 -5.12 4.51
CA ASN A 113 -2.31 -3.69 4.42
C ASN A 113 -3.26 -3.03 3.43
N ASP A 114 -4.05 -2.10 3.92
CA ASP A 114 -5.07 -1.43 3.12
C ASP A 114 -4.71 0.05 2.97
N MET A 115 -4.66 0.52 1.73
CA MET A 115 -4.35 1.93 1.42
C MET A 115 -5.47 2.55 0.59
N THR A 116 -6.14 3.54 1.15
CA THR A 116 -7.19 4.29 0.48
C THR A 116 -6.79 5.75 0.28
N SER A 117 -6.81 6.24 -0.97
CA SER A 117 -6.52 7.64 -1.28
C SER A 117 -7.15 8.21 -2.53
N ARG A 118 -7.00 9.52 -2.79
CA ARG A 118 -7.29 10.08 -4.11
C ARG A 118 -6.12 9.93 -5.07
N TYR A 119 -4.91 10.02 -4.56
CA TYR A 119 -3.67 9.92 -5.34
C TYR A 119 -2.65 9.10 -4.54
N LEU A 120 -2.17 8.00 -5.10
CA LEU A 120 -1.00 7.26 -4.64
C LEU A 120 0.13 7.45 -5.66
N LEU A 121 1.30 7.85 -5.17
CA LEU A 121 2.47 8.12 -6.00
C LEU A 121 3.71 7.47 -5.40
N ASN A 122 4.46 6.73 -6.23
CA ASN A 122 5.73 6.10 -5.90
C ASN A 122 5.59 5.15 -4.70
N ILE A 123 4.84 4.06 -4.88
CA ILE A 123 4.56 3.10 -3.81
C ILE A 123 5.26 1.78 -4.15
N PRO A 124 6.53 1.59 -3.79
CA PRO A 124 7.15 0.28 -3.88
C PRO A 124 6.54 -0.68 -2.87
N VAL A 125 5.87 -1.69 -3.40
CA VAL A 125 5.30 -2.78 -2.62
C VAL A 125 6.23 -3.99 -2.74
N LYS A 126 6.72 -4.47 -1.60
CA LYS A 126 7.43 -5.74 -1.46
C LYS A 126 6.67 -6.63 -0.50
N GLN A 127 6.10 -7.72 -1.00
CA GLN A 127 5.36 -8.69 -0.19
C GLN A 127 6.17 -9.96 0.05
N HIS A 128 6.01 -10.49 1.26
CA HIS A 128 6.31 -11.86 1.69
C HIS A 128 5.08 -12.31 2.53
N PRO A 129 4.61 -13.57 2.42
CA PRO A 129 3.22 -14.05 2.64
C PRO A 129 2.19 -13.02 3.13
N GLY A 130 1.39 -12.37 2.28
CA GLY A 130 0.36 -11.44 2.79
C GLY A 130 -0.58 -10.85 1.74
N THR A 131 -1.50 -9.99 2.20
CA THR A 131 -2.51 -9.28 1.38
C THR A 131 -2.22 -7.78 1.38
N ASN A 132 -2.40 -7.12 0.23
CA ASN A 132 -2.28 -5.66 0.13
C ASN A 132 -3.34 -5.11 -0.81
N ASP A 133 -4.19 -4.24 -0.29
CA ASP A 133 -5.28 -3.66 -1.06
C ASP A 133 -5.03 -2.16 -1.22
N MET A 134 -5.03 -1.69 -2.46
CA MET A 134 -4.80 -0.29 -2.80
C MET A 134 -5.99 0.27 -3.59
N THR A 135 -6.71 1.18 -2.97
CA THR A 135 -7.84 1.89 -3.60
C THR A 135 -7.51 3.35 -3.79
N SER A 136 -7.60 3.87 -5.02
CA SER A 136 -7.52 5.32 -5.23
C SER A 136 -8.19 5.85 -6.50
N ARG A 137 -8.15 7.17 -6.72
CA ARG A 137 -8.54 7.72 -8.02
C ARG A 137 -7.39 7.65 -9.02
N TYR A 138 -6.15 7.74 -8.56
CA TYR A 138 -4.94 7.66 -9.37
C TYR A 138 -3.85 6.88 -8.63
N LEU A 139 -3.28 5.86 -9.28
CA LEU A 139 -2.04 5.21 -8.84
C LEU A 139 -0.99 5.45 -9.92
N LEU A 140 0.17 5.94 -9.49
CA LEU A 140 1.27 6.26 -10.38
C LEU A 140 2.58 5.69 -9.82
N ASN A 141 3.34 5.01 -10.69
CA ASN A 141 4.67 4.46 -10.38
C ASN A 141 4.63 3.50 -9.18
N ILE A 142 3.88 2.41 -9.31
CA ILE A 142 3.74 1.40 -8.25
C ILE A 142 4.52 0.15 -8.67
N PRO A 143 5.83 0.06 -8.35
CA PRO A 143 6.55 -1.17 -8.60
C PRO A 143 6.12 -2.23 -7.59
N VAL A 144 5.51 -3.29 -8.10
CA VAL A 144 5.05 -4.42 -7.29
C VAL A 144 6.05 -5.57 -7.46
N LYS A 145 6.63 -6.00 -6.33
CA LYS A 145 7.45 -7.22 -6.24
C LYS A 145 6.80 -8.16 -5.23
N GLN A 146 6.29 -9.28 -5.70
CA GLN A 146 5.62 -10.29 -4.86
C GLN A 146 6.53 -11.48 -4.57
N HIS A 147 6.35 -12.08 -3.40
CA HIS A 147 6.74 -13.44 -2.98
C HIS A 147 5.65 -13.91 -2.02
N PRO A 148 5.12 -15.13 -2.14
CA PRO A 148 3.74 -15.56 -1.84
C PRO A 148 2.77 -14.46 -1.38
N GLY A 149 1.71 -14.14 -2.11
CA GLY A 149 0.72 -13.19 -1.60
C GLY A 149 -0.33 -12.74 -2.60
N THR A 150 -1.28 -11.93 -2.12
CA THR A 150 -2.35 -11.31 -2.90
C THR A 150 -2.15 -9.80 -2.91
N ASN A 151 -2.37 -9.16 -4.06
CA ASN A 151 -2.33 -7.71 -4.17
C ASN A 151 -3.45 -7.22 -5.08
N ASP A 152 -4.33 -6.38 -4.52
CA ASP A 152 -5.48 -5.86 -5.23
C ASP A 152 -5.33 -4.35 -5.43
N MET A 153 -5.45 -3.90 -6.68
CA MET A 153 -5.34 -2.50 -7.04
C MET A 153 -6.60 -2.02 -7.74
N THR A 154 -7.32 -1.11 -7.08
CA THR A 154 -8.52 -0.47 -7.63
C THR A 154 -8.27 1.01 -7.84
N SER A 155 -8.40 1.49 -9.08
CA SER A 155 -8.28 2.92 -9.37
C SER A 155 -9.15 3.42 -10.50
N ARG A 156 -9.27 4.75 -10.68
CA ARG A 156 -9.84 5.29 -11.93
C ARG A 156 -8.81 5.28 -13.07
N TYR A 157 -7.56 5.60 -12.75
CA TYR A 157 -6.44 5.55 -13.70
C TYR A 157 -5.24 4.85 -13.01
N LEU A 158 -4.64 3.86 -13.66
CA LEU A 158 -3.39 3.18 -13.23
C LEU A 158 -2.31 3.47 -14.27
N LEU A 159 -1.17 4.02 -13.84
CA LEU A 159 -0.09 4.46 -14.73
C LEU A 159 1.29 3.97 -14.25
N ASN A 160 2.07 3.38 -15.15
CA ASN A 160 3.44 2.93 -14.92
C ASN A 160 3.53 1.95 -13.73
N ILE A 161 2.89 0.80 -13.85
CA ILE A 161 2.86 -0.23 -12.80
C ILE A 161 3.73 -1.40 -13.26
N PRO A 162 5.05 -1.39 -13.01
CA PRO A 162 5.87 -2.55 -13.32
C PRO A 162 5.60 -3.66 -12.31
N VAL A 163 5.14 -4.80 -12.81
CA VAL A 163 4.83 -5.98 -11.99
C VAL A 163 5.90 -7.04 -12.22
N LYS A 164 6.57 -7.45 -11.13
CA LYS A 164 7.49 -8.59 -11.12
C LYS A 164 7.01 -9.61 -10.10
N GLN A 165 6.58 -10.79 -10.57
CA GLN A 165 6.02 -11.83 -9.70
C GLN A 165 7.06 -12.90 -9.33
N HIS A 166 7.05 -13.28 -8.05
CA HIS A 166 7.27 -14.65 -7.57
C HIS A 166 5.88 -15.20 -7.14
N PRO A 167 5.71 -16.47 -6.69
CA PRO A 167 4.39 -17.08 -6.47
C PRO A 167 3.37 -16.12 -5.83
N GLY A 168 2.17 -15.98 -6.40
CA GLY A 168 1.14 -15.06 -5.88
C GLY A 168 0.03 -14.74 -6.88
N THR A 169 -0.94 -13.94 -6.42
CA THR A 169 -2.08 -13.42 -7.17
C THR A 169 -2.02 -11.89 -7.19
N ASN A 170 -2.36 -11.28 -8.32
CA ASN A 170 -2.45 -9.83 -8.44
C ASN A 170 -3.66 -9.43 -9.29
N ASP A 171 -4.55 -8.64 -8.71
CA ASP A 171 -5.78 -8.22 -9.36
C ASP A 171 -5.76 -6.69 -9.56
N MET A 172 -5.97 -6.25 -10.80
CA MET A 172 -6.00 -4.83 -11.15
C MET A 172 -7.32 -4.45 -11.81
N THR A 173 -8.04 -3.52 -11.20
CA THR A 173 -9.28 -2.95 -11.75
C THR A 173 -9.13 -1.45 -11.98
N SER A 174 -9.34 -0.99 -13.22
CA SER A 174 -9.31 0.44 -13.55
C SER A 174 -10.25 0.86 -14.66
N ARG A 175 -10.49 2.17 -14.81
CA ARG A 175 -11.12 2.69 -16.03
C ARG A 175 -10.08 2.83 -17.15
N TYR A 176 -8.86 3.21 -16.82
CA TYR A 176 -7.76 3.34 -17.78
C TYR A 176 -6.49 2.74 -17.17
N LEU A 177 -5.83 1.83 -17.89
CA LEU A 177 -4.54 1.26 -17.55
C LEU A 177 -3.53 1.65 -18.63
N LEU A 178 -2.40 2.22 -18.24
CA LEU A 178 -1.36 2.73 -19.15
C LEU A 178 0.04 2.30 -18.70
N ASN A 179 0.83 1.75 -19.63
CA ASN A 179 2.24 1.38 -19.44
C ASN A 179 2.45 0.39 -18.29
N ILE A 180 1.94 -0.83 -18.43
CA ILE A 180 2.08 -1.89 -17.42
C ILE A 180 3.02 -2.95 -17.97
N PRO A 181 4.34 -2.86 -17.74
CA PRO A 181 5.23 -3.95 -18.10
C PRO A 181 5.06 -5.08 -17.09
N VAL A 182 4.66 -6.25 -17.58
CA VAL A 182 4.46 -7.44 -16.77
C VAL A 182 5.57 -8.44 -17.09
N LYS A 183 6.36 -8.80 -16.08
CA LYS A 183 7.37 -9.88 -16.17
C LYS A 183 6.98 -10.98 -15.19
N GLN A 184 6.60 -12.14 -15.71
CA GLN A 184 6.14 -13.26 -14.90
C GLN A 184 7.21 -14.33 -14.70
N HIS A 185 7.08 -15.03 -13.58
CA HIS A 185 7.51 -16.37 -13.20
C HIS A 185 6.37 -16.84 -12.24
N PRO A 186 6.15 -18.15 -11.95
CA PRO A 186 4.82 -18.74 -11.61
C PRO A 186 3.90 -17.88 -10.73
N GLY A 187 2.67 -17.62 -11.20
CA GLY A 187 1.62 -16.84 -10.50
C GLY A 187 0.35 -16.59 -11.36
N THR A 188 -0.65 -15.93 -10.77
CA THR A 188 -1.90 -15.48 -11.43
C THR A 188 -1.95 -13.96 -11.50
N ASN A 189 -2.45 -13.41 -12.60
CA ASN A 189 -2.66 -11.97 -12.75
C ASN A 189 -3.95 -11.68 -13.51
N ASP A 190 -4.87 -10.95 -12.88
CA ASP A 190 -6.14 -10.58 -13.49
C ASP A 190 -6.20 -9.06 -13.68
N MET A 191 -6.46 -8.61 -14.90
CA MET A 191 -6.56 -7.18 -15.24
C MET A 191 -7.88 -6.86 -15.91
N THR A 192 -8.66 -5.97 -15.28
CA THR A 192 -9.92 -5.45 -15.83
C THR A 192 -9.81 -3.95 -16.07
N SER A 193 -10.03 -3.53 -17.32
CA SER A 193 -10.05 -2.12 -17.71
C SER A 193 -11.25 -1.71 -18.57
N ARG A 194 -11.56 -0.42 -18.63
CA ARG A 194 -12.31 0.11 -19.80
C ARG A 194 -11.37 0.40 -20.97
N TYR A 195 -10.15 0.87 -20.72
CA TYR A 195 -9.14 1.16 -21.75
C TYR A 195 -7.77 0.63 -21.31
N LEU A 196 -7.08 -0.09 -22.19
CA LEU A 196 -5.77 -0.66 -21.93
C LEU A 196 -4.79 -0.19 -23.01
N LEU A 197 -3.65 0.40 -22.62
CA LEU A 197 -2.67 0.99 -23.53
C LEU A 197 -1.22 0.63 -23.15
N ASN A 198 -0.44 0.17 -24.13
CA ASN A 198 1.00 -0.13 -24.05
C ASN A 198 1.34 -1.16 -22.95
N ILE A 199 0.95 -2.41 -23.17
CA ILE A 199 1.24 -3.52 -22.25
C ILE A 199 2.24 -4.47 -22.91
N PRO A 200 3.54 -4.36 -22.60
CA PRO A 200 4.49 -5.39 -22.95
C PRO A 200 4.40 -6.53 -21.93
N VAL A 201 4.01 -7.71 -22.39
CA VAL A 201 3.91 -8.93 -21.58
C VAL A 201 5.09 -9.84 -21.94
N LYS A 202 5.87 -10.26 -20.93
CA LYS A 202 6.88 -11.31 -21.09
C LYS A 202 6.52 -12.50 -20.22
N GLN A 203 6.17 -13.60 -20.88
CA GLN A 203 5.70 -14.82 -20.23
C GLN A 203 6.85 -15.73 -19.76
N HIS A 204 6.68 -16.25 -18.54
CA HIS A 204 7.21 -17.53 -18.05
C HIS A 204 6.00 -18.26 -17.40
N PRO A 205 6.07 -19.46 -16.76
CA PRO A 205 4.85 -20.19 -16.41
C PRO A 205 3.96 -19.34 -15.47
N GLY A 206 2.64 -19.40 -15.64
CA GLY A 206 1.64 -18.58 -14.93
C GLY A 206 0.33 -18.44 -15.73
N THR A 207 -0.71 -17.87 -15.11
CA THR A 207 -2.00 -17.52 -15.75
C THR A 207 -2.17 -16.00 -15.78
N ASN A 208 -2.69 -15.48 -16.89
CA ASN A 208 -2.94 -14.04 -17.07
C ASN A 208 -4.25 -13.82 -17.81
N ASP A 209 -5.23 -13.24 -17.12
CA ASP A 209 -6.52 -12.91 -17.70
C ASP A 209 -6.66 -11.39 -17.84
N MET A 210 -6.94 -10.94 -19.07
CA MET A 210 -7.07 -9.52 -19.40
C MET A 210 -8.42 -9.24 -20.06
N THR A 211 -9.22 -8.38 -19.42
CA THR A 211 -10.50 -7.91 -19.95
C THR A 211 -10.46 -6.40 -20.16
N SER A 212 -10.76 -5.95 -21.38
CA SER A 212 -10.89 -4.51 -21.69
C SER A 212 -12.00 -4.23 -22.70
N ARG A 213 -12.61 -3.04 -22.60
CA ARG A 213 -13.52 -2.53 -23.65
C ARG A 213 -12.76 -1.96 -24.85
N TYR A 214 -11.62 -1.31 -24.60
CA TYR A 214 -10.79 -0.72 -25.64
C TYR A 214 -9.33 -1.14 -25.43
N LEU A 215 -8.67 -1.57 -26.49
CA LEU A 215 -7.30 -2.06 -26.45
C LEU A 215 -6.45 -1.40 -27.54
N LEU A 216 -5.27 -0.90 -27.16
CA LEU A 216 -4.33 -0.28 -28.10
C LEU A 216 -2.88 -0.67 -27.73
N ASN A 217 -2.17 -1.25 -28.69
CA ASN A 217 -0.76 -1.68 -28.61
C ASN A 217 -0.45 -2.71 -27.48
N ILE A 218 -0.63 -4.00 -27.80
CA ILE A 218 0.00 -5.11 -27.07
C ILE A 218 1.16 -5.65 -27.89
N THR A 219 2.29 -5.89 -27.23
CA THR A 219 3.39 -6.71 -27.74
C THR A 219 3.57 -7.87 -26.77
N ASP A 220 3.20 -9.09 -27.18
CA ASP A 220 3.46 -10.33 -26.45
C ASP A 220 4.48 -11.15 -27.23
N ASP A 221 5.61 -11.48 -26.59
CA ASP A 221 6.70 -12.21 -27.24
C ASP A 221 6.44 -13.73 -27.30
N ASN A 222 5.35 -14.28 -26.71
CA ASN A 222 5.02 -15.72 -26.74
C ASN A 222 3.51 -16.02 -26.69
N ILE A 223 2.90 -16.48 -27.80
CA ILE A 223 1.50 -16.93 -27.85
C ILE A 223 1.41 -18.44 -27.59
N PRO A 224 0.71 -18.87 -26.52
CA PRO A 224 -0.46 -19.73 -26.73
C PRO A 224 -1.64 -19.36 -25.81
N THR A 225 -2.77 -19.00 -26.42
CA THR A 225 -4.14 -19.00 -25.85
C THR A 225 -4.33 -18.41 -24.44
N SER A 226 -4.23 -17.09 -24.30
CA SER A 226 -4.93 -16.34 -23.24
C SER A 226 -6.27 -15.84 -23.77
N HIS A 227 -7.33 -15.94 -22.96
CA HIS A 227 -8.71 -15.61 -23.36
C HIS A 227 -8.91 -14.08 -23.43
N PHE A 228 -8.44 -13.46 -24.51
CA PHE A 228 -8.72 -12.05 -24.77
C PHE A 228 -10.19 -11.87 -25.21
N ARG A 229 -11.04 -11.33 -24.33
CA ARG A 229 -12.41 -10.92 -24.71
C ARG A 229 -12.49 -9.40 -24.84
N SER A 230 -12.59 -8.92 -26.09
CA SER A 230 -12.92 -7.54 -26.44
C SER A 230 -14.37 -7.48 -26.92
N TYR A 231 -15.18 -6.60 -26.33
CA TYR A 231 -16.55 -6.33 -26.80
C TYR A 231 -16.57 -5.02 -27.57
N SER A 232 -16.64 -5.09 -28.90
CA SER A 232 -16.93 -3.94 -29.77
C SER A 232 -18.44 -3.67 -29.77
N HIS A 233 -18.86 -2.45 -29.44
CA HIS A 233 -20.22 -1.93 -29.68
C HIS A 233 -20.10 -0.65 -30.49
#